data_AF-A0A924ZG43-F1
#
_entry.id   AF-A0A924ZG43-F1
#
_cell.length_a   1.000
_cell.length_b   1.000
_cell.length_c   1.000
_cell.angle_alpha   90.00
_cell.angle_beta   90.00
_cell.angle_gamma   90.00
#
_symmetry.space_group_name_H-M   'P 1'
#
loop_
_entity.id
_entity.type
_entity.pdbx_description
1 polymer ?
#
loop_
_entity_poly.entity_id
_entity_poly.type
_entity_poly.pdbx_seq_one_letter_code
_entity_poly.pdbx_strand_id
1 'polypeptide(L)'
;PDLRGLLGRNGVSTLGGVAAAGASGPRRVQVGACRDQVLGLRFVNGAGVIVKAGGRVVKNVTGLDIGKLLGGSHGRVGVITELAFRGQAVPEAVATLVGERPLAEGLAALRAGLGAPMVVSGAAYAGGRAMIRVEGMVGSVAYRAGALRARLGGDWDVVDGEAPWPAVRDVTAFAGRAGQVWRVSVRPGDALAVVQGLAGEAGFDWGGGLIWLLADSAVDVRARVAGRGHATLMRGDGVVFEPEAPAVAALTAGIRAKFDPKGIFH
;
A
#
# COMPACT_ATOMS: atom_id res chain seq x y z
N PRO A 1 -6.78 4.29 2.34
CA PRO A 1 -5.92 4.93 3.35
C PRO A 1 -6.24 6.43 3.41
N ASP A 2 -6.22 7.02 4.60
CA ASP A 2 -6.26 8.45 4.79
C ASP A 2 -4.87 8.95 5.20
N LEU A 3 -4.12 9.45 4.23
CA LEU A 3 -2.73 9.90 4.44
C LEU A 3 -2.65 11.40 4.79
N ARG A 4 -3.77 12.09 5.02
CA ARG A 4 -3.77 13.54 5.31
C ARG A 4 -2.89 13.88 6.51
N GLY A 5 -3.06 13.14 7.61
CA GLY A 5 -2.25 13.34 8.83
C GLY A 5 -0.76 13.06 8.60
N LEU A 6 -0.43 12.02 7.83
CA LEU A 6 0.95 11.73 7.45
C LEU A 6 1.57 12.88 6.63
N LEU A 7 0.83 13.39 5.66
CA LEU A 7 1.29 14.41 4.72
C LEU A 7 1.19 15.85 5.25
N GLY A 8 0.65 16.05 6.46
CA GLY A 8 0.40 17.38 7.02
C GLY A 8 -0.61 18.19 6.19
N ARG A 9 -1.59 17.52 5.56
CA ARG A 9 -2.56 18.15 4.66
C ARG A 9 -3.94 18.27 5.32
N ASN A 10 -4.61 19.38 5.02
CA ASN A 10 -6.02 19.62 5.36
C ASN A 10 -6.95 19.23 4.18
N GLY A 11 -8.27 19.31 4.36
CA GLY A 11 -9.26 18.97 3.33
C GLY A 11 -9.78 17.53 3.46
N VAL A 12 -10.43 16.97 2.44
CA VAL A 12 -11.07 15.64 2.50
C VAL A 12 -10.31 14.63 1.61
N SER A 13 -10.04 13.43 2.14
CA SER A 13 -9.50 12.33 1.33
C SER A 13 -10.59 11.77 0.41
N THR A 14 -10.33 11.72 -0.90
CA THR A 14 -11.29 11.27 -1.91
C THR A 14 -10.88 9.92 -2.50
N LEU A 15 -11.87 9.15 -3.00
CA LEU A 15 -11.59 7.89 -3.71
C LEU A 15 -10.74 8.11 -4.97
N GLY A 16 -10.94 9.22 -5.67
CA GLY A 16 -10.11 9.63 -6.82
C GLY A 16 -8.65 9.83 -6.42
N GLY A 17 -8.40 10.53 -5.31
CA GLY A 17 -7.04 10.72 -4.78
C GLY A 17 -6.40 9.41 -4.32
N VAL A 18 -7.14 8.55 -3.63
CA VAL A 18 -6.66 7.22 -3.20
C VAL A 18 -6.26 6.36 -4.41
N ALA A 19 -7.10 6.33 -5.46
CA ALA A 19 -6.80 5.60 -6.69
C ALA A 19 -5.60 6.20 -7.44
N ALA A 20 -5.58 7.53 -7.64
CA ALA A 20 -4.49 8.22 -8.34
C ALA A 20 -3.15 8.07 -7.61
N ALA A 21 -3.13 8.06 -6.27
CA ALA A 21 -1.92 7.82 -5.48
C ALA A 21 -1.53 6.34 -5.38
N GLY A 22 -2.34 5.41 -5.93
CA GLY A 22 -2.11 3.97 -5.78
C GLY A 22 -2.15 3.49 -4.32
N ALA A 23 -2.83 4.23 -3.45
CA ALA A 23 -2.79 4.02 -2.00
C ALA A 23 -3.60 2.77 -1.61
N SER A 24 -2.90 1.77 -1.10
CA SER A 24 -3.50 0.50 -0.64
C SER A 24 -3.14 0.27 0.82
N GLY A 25 -4.07 -0.27 1.60
CA GLY A 25 -3.85 -0.58 3.02
C GLY A 25 -3.56 -2.06 3.28
N PRO A 26 -3.64 -2.49 4.54
CA PRO A 26 -3.28 -3.85 4.96
C PRO A 26 -4.03 -4.98 4.27
N ARG A 27 -5.31 -4.73 3.88
CA ARG A 27 -6.15 -5.71 3.15
C ARG A 27 -5.58 -6.11 1.79
N ARG A 28 -4.58 -5.38 1.26
CA ARG A 28 -4.01 -5.64 -0.07
C ARG A 28 -3.55 -7.08 -0.26
N VAL A 29 -3.03 -7.72 0.78
CA VAL A 29 -2.54 -9.10 0.70
C VAL A 29 -3.63 -10.11 0.36
N GLN A 30 -4.89 -9.81 0.67
CA GLN A 30 -6.04 -10.67 0.38
C GLN A 30 -6.84 -10.17 -0.82
N VAL A 31 -7.12 -8.86 -0.89
CA VAL A 31 -8.04 -8.29 -1.89
C VAL A 31 -7.34 -7.53 -3.02
N GLY A 32 -6.01 -7.47 -3.06
CA GLY A 32 -5.27 -6.73 -4.07
C GLY A 32 -5.25 -5.22 -3.83
N ALA A 33 -4.60 -4.49 -4.75
CA ALA A 33 -4.43 -3.04 -4.65
C ALA A 33 -5.72 -2.29 -4.97
N CYS A 34 -5.80 -1.01 -4.59
CA CYS A 34 -6.94 -0.15 -4.92
C CYS A 34 -7.29 -0.17 -6.42
N ARG A 35 -6.28 -0.17 -7.30
CA ARG A 35 -6.48 -0.20 -8.76
C ARG A 35 -7.07 -1.52 -9.26
N ASP A 36 -6.85 -2.62 -8.55
CA ASP A 36 -7.36 -3.94 -8.92
C ASP A 36 -8.87 -4.07 -8.62
N GLN A 37 -9.40 -3.17 -7.80
CA GLN A 37 -10.83 -3.08 -7.48
C GLN A 37 -11.60 -2.14 -8.42
N VAL A 38 -10.91 -1.40 -9.31
CA VAL A 38 -11.56 -0.48 -10.26
C VAL A 38 -12.10 -1.30 -11.45
N LEU A 39 -13.41 -1.26 -11.64
CA LEU A 39 -14.10 -1.90 -12.77
C LEU A 39 -14.23 -0.94 -13.96
N GLY A 40 -14.42 0.35 -13.67
CA GLY A 40 -14.51 1.39 -14.68
C GLY A 40 -14.28 2.77 -14.07
N LEU A 41 -14.02 3.74 -14.94
CA LEU A 41 -13.69 5.11 -14.56
C LEU A 41 -14.04 6.11 -15.66
N ARG A 42 -14.16 7.38 -15.26
CA ARG A 42 -14.15 8.54 -16.16
C ARG A 42 -13.09 9.53 -15.68
N PHE A 43 -12.41 10.16 -16.62
CA PHE A 43 -11.39 11.16 -16.34
C PHE A 43 -11.31 12.20 -17.46
N VAL A 44 -10.71 13.35 -17.15
CA VAL A 44 -10.40 14.40 -18.12
C VAL A 44 -8.90 14.37 -18.39
N ASN A 45 -8.50 14.25 -19.66
CA ASN A 45 -7.10 14.25 -20.06
C ASN A 45 -6.56 15.69 -20.28
N GLY A 46 -5.29 15.85 -20.63
CA GLY A 46 -4.66 17.16 -20.81
C GLY A 46 -5.11 17.91 -22.06
N ALA A 47 -5.85 17.25 -22.95
CA ALA A 47 -6.56 17.90 -24.06
C ALA A 47 -7.94 18.45 -23.65
N GLY A 48 -8.41 18.19 -22.43
CA GLY A 48 -9.76 18.56 -21.96
C GLY A 48 -10.85 17.57 -22.39
N VAL A 49 -10.47 16.39 -22.91
CA VAL A 49 -11.42 15.38 -23.39
C VAL A 49 -11.85 14.48 -22.24
N ILE A 50 -13.15 14.24 -22.12
CA ILE A 50 -13.72 13.26 -21.19
C ILE A 50 -13.51 11.87 -21.79
N VAL A 51 -12.75 11.03 -21.09
CA VAL A 51 -12.49 9.65 -21.48
C VAL A 51 -13.19 8.71 -20.51
N LYS A 52 -13.89 7.71 -21.06
CA LYS A 52 -14.51 6.62 -20.30
C LYS A 52 -13.74 5.33 -20.57
N ALA A 53 -13.38 4.62 -19.51
CA ALA A 53 -12.70 3.33 -19.63
C ALA A 53 -13.28 2.31 -18.65
N GLY A 54 -13.25 1.03 -19.06
CA GLY A 54 -13.86 -0.05 -18.31
C GLY A 54 -15.39 0.00 -18.30
N GLY A 55 -16.00 -0.72 -17.35
CA GLY A 55 -17.45 -0.82 -17.22
C GLY A 55 -17.85 -1.48 -15.89
N ARG A 56 -19.13 -1.45 -15.54
CA ARG A 56 -19.64 -2.10 -14.30
C ARG A 56 -19.81 -3.61 -14.48
N VAL A 57 -18.76 -4.26 -15.00
CA VAL A 57 -18.74 -5.70 -15.30
C VAL A 57 -17.46 -6.31 -14.75
N VAL A 58 -17.58 -7.53 -14.20
CA VAL A 58 -16.43 -8.26 -13.64
C VAL A 58 -15.48 -8.75 -14.72
N LYS A 59 -16.03 -9.21 -15.85
CA LYS A 59 -15.24 -9.67 -16.99
C LYS A 59 -15.25 -8.61 -18.07
N ASN A 60 -14.08 -8.01 -18.30
CA ASN A 60 -13.83 -7.11 -19.41
C ASN A 60 -12.52 -7.54 -20.10
N VAL A 61 -12.61 -8.00 -21.34
CA VAL A 61 -11.47 -8.57 -22.09
C VAL A 61 -11.15 -7.75 -23.35
N THR A 62 -11.69 -6.54 -23.46
CA THR A 62 -11.54 -5.69 -24.64
C THR A 62 -10.68 -4.48 -24.34
N GLY A 63 -9.59 -4.34 -25.10
CA GLY A 63 -8.70 -3.18 -25.04
C GLY A 63 -7.73 -3.17 -23.85
N LEU A 64 -7.04 -2.05 -23.68
CA LEU A 64 -6.07 -1.84 -22.60
C LEU A 64 -6.77 -1.45 -21.30
N ASP A 65 -6.20 -1.90 -20.18
CA ASP A 65 -6.69 -1.57 -18.84
C ASP A 65 -6.22 -0.17 -18.41
N ILE A 66 -6.93 0.87 -18.88
CA ILE A 66 -6.64 2.27 -18.54
C ILE A 66 -6.82 2.55 -17.03
N GLY A 67 -7.60 1.72 -16.33
CA GLY A 67 -7.73 1.81 -14.87
C GLY A 67 -6.41 1.55 -14.15
N LYS A 68 -5.67 0.55 -14.62
CA LYS A 68 -4.32 0.29 -14.08
C LYS A 68 -3.30 1.36 -14.42
N LEU A 69 -3.47 2.06 -15.54
CA LEU A 69 -2.62 3.19 -15.91
C LEU A 69 -2.84 4.39 -14.98
N LEU A 70 -4.10 4.75 -14.72
CA LEU A 70 -4.43 5.88 -13.85
C LEU A 70 -4.13 5.59 -12.37
N GLY A 71 -4.25 4.31 -11.96
CA GLY A 71 -3.93 3.87 -10.61
C GLY A 71 -2.45 4.02 -10.28
N GLY A 72 -2.10 4.99 -9.44
CA GLY A 72 -0.71 5.33 -9.14
C GLY A 72 -0.08 6.36 -10.08
N SER A 73 -0.86 7.01 -10.95
CA SER A 73 -0.36 8.06 -11.86
C SER A 73 -0.09 9.40 -11.17
N HIS A 74 -0.57 9.58 -9.94
CA HIS A 74 -0.55 10.85 -9.21
C HIS A 74 -1.17 12.03 -9.98
N GLY A 75 -2.09 11.76 -10.91
CA GLY A 75 -2.76 12.79 -11.71
C GLY A 75 -2.01 13.22 -12.97
N ARG A 76 -0.82 12.67 -13.25
CA ARG A 76 0.05 13.07 -14.38
C ARG A 76 -0.51 12.79 -15.77
N VAL A 77 -1.54 11.96 -15.87
CA VAL A 77 -2.13 11.52 -17.14
C VAL A 77 -3.63 11.81 -17.21
N GLY A 78 -4.17 12.51 -16.23
CA GLY A 78 -5.60 12.83 -16.19
C GLY A 78 -6.14 13.08 -14.79
N VAL A 79 -7.25 13.82 -14.74
CA VAL A 79 -8.04 14.04 -13.52
C VAL A 79 -9.21 13.08 -13.49
N ILE A 80 -9.21 12.15 -12.53
CA ILE A 80 -10.29 11.18 -12.33
C ILE A 80 -11.53 11.92 -11.83
N THR A 81 -12.66 11.76 -12.53
CA THR A 81 -13.95 12.38 -12.19
C THR A 81 -14.96 11.37 -11.66
N GLU A 82 -14.91 10.12 -12.11
CA GLU A 82 -15.79 9.05 -11.63
C GLU A 82 -15.03 7.72 -11.53
N LEU A 83 -15.40 6.91 -10.53
CA LEU A 83 -14.88 5.57 -10.31
C LEU A 83 -16.02 4.60 -10.04
N ALA A 84 -15.93 3.40 -10.60
CA ALA A 84 -16.77 2.27 -10.27
C ALA A 84 -15.89 1.18 -9.67
N PHE A 85 -16.16 0.80 -8.42
CA PHE A 85 -15.44 -0.25 -7.71
C PHE A 85 -16.22 -1.55 -7.67
N ARG A 86 -15.51 -2.66 -7.58
CA ARG A 86 -16.09 -3.94 -7.16
C ARG A 86 -16.38 -3.89 -5.66
N GLY A 87 -17.64 -4.06 -5.29
CA GLY A 87 -18.03 -4.21 -3.89
C GLY A 87 -17.57 -5.55 -3.31
N GLN A 88 -17.26 -5.55 -2.01
CA GLN A 88 -16.95 -6.75 -1.24
C GLN A 88 -17.88 -6.81 -0.03
N ALA A 89 -18.24 -8.01 0.41
CA ALA A 89 -19.00 -8.18 1.64
C ALA A 89 -18.20 -7.63 2.84
N VAL A 90 -18.90 -7.00 3.78
CA VAL A 90 -18.31 -6.60 5.06
C VAL A 90 -18.13 -7.87 5.90
N PRO A 91 -16.94 -8.13 6.46
CA PRO A 91 -16.74 -9.30 7.31
C PRO A 91 -17.56 -9.18 8.60
N GLU A 92 -18.08 -10.30 9.09
CA GLU A 92 -18.84 -10.36 10.35
C GLU A 92 -17.93 -10.26 11.57
N ALA A 93 -16.70 -10.75 11.46
CA ALA A 93 -15.70 -10.75 12.52
C ALA A 93 -14.30 -10.46 11.98
N VAL A 94 -13.49 -9.90 12.86
CA VAL A 94 -12.07 -9.61 12.66
C VAL A 94 -11.33 -10.01 13.92
N ALA A 95 -10.26 -10.79 13.78
CA ALA A 95 -9.34 -11.11 14.86
C ALA A 95 -7.90 -10.85 14.41
N THR A 96 -7.08 -10.37 15.34
CA THR A 96 -5.68 -10.04 15.11
C THR A 96 -4.81 -10.78 16.11
N LEU A 97 -3.87 -11.58 15.62
CA LEU A 97 -2.78 -12.10 16.44
C LEU A 97 -1.75 -11.01 16.62
N VAL A 98 -1.39 -10.70 17.87
CA VAL A 98 -0.38 -9.70 18.23
C VAL A 98 0.70 -10.37 19.07
N GLY A 99 1.96 -10.17 18.72
CA GLY A 99 3.07 -10.70 19.50
C GLY A 99 4.26 -9.74 19.50
N GLU A 100 4.76 -9.40 20.68
CA GLU A 100 6.01 -8.66 20.86
C GLU A 100 7.19 -9.56 20.48
N ARG A 101 8.09 -9.04 19.64
CA ARG A 101 9.27 -9.79 19.20
C ARG A 101 10.26 -8.89 18.47
N PRO A 102 11.55 -9.26 18.42
CA PRO A 102 12.54 -8.56 17.61
C PRO A 102 12.14 -8.47 16.13
N LEU A 103 12.59 -7.43 15.45
CA LEU A 103 12.20 -7.13 14.06
C LEU A 103 12.40 -8.33 13.11
N ALA A 104 13.56 -8.99 13.18
CA ALA A 104 13.88 -10.11 12.30
C ALA A 104 12.90 -11.28 12.48
N GLU A 105 12.60 -11.63 13.73
CA GLU A 105 11.63 -12.67 14.09
C GLU A 105 10.20 -12.26 13.73
N GLY A 106 9.86 -10.99 13.93
CA GLY A 106 8.59 -10.40 13.52
C GLY A 106 8.33 -10.56 12.04
N LEU A 107 9.25 -10.10 11.20
CA LEU A 107 9.14 -10.23 9.75
C LEU A 107 9.11 -11.70 9.30
N ALA A 108 9.86 -12.59 9.96
CA ALA A 108 9.79 -14.02 9.69
C ALA A 108 8.40 -14.60 10.00
N ALA A 109 7.82 -14.26 11.15
CA ALA A 109 6.48 -14.70 11.55
C ALA A 109 5.39 -14.18 10.60
N LEU A 110 5.47 -12.92 10.16
CA LEU A 110 4.51 -12.37 9.19
C LEU A 110 4.54 -13.13 7.86
N ARG A 111 5.73 -13.45 7.35
CA ARG A 111 5.89 -14.25 6.11
C ARG A 111 5.36 -15.67 6.29
N ALA A 112 5.63 -16.30 7.43
CA ALA A 112 5.10 -17.62 7.75
C ALA A 112 3.56 -17.61 7.83
N GLY A 113 2.98 -16.56 8.40
CA GLY A 113 1.53 -16.38 8.49
C GLY A 113 0.88 -16.16 7.13
N LEU A 114 1.46 -15.31 6.27
CA LEU A 114 0.98 -15.11 4.90
C LEU A 114 1.08 -16.37 4.04
N GLY A 115 2.08 -17.23 4.30
CA GLY A 115 2.22 -18.52 3.64
C GLY A 115 1.32 -19.64 4.21
N ALA A 116 0.59 -19.39 5.30
CA ALA A 116 -0.31 -20.36 5.88
C ALA A 116 -1.66 -20.40 5.13
N PRO A 117 -2.34 -21.56 5.05
CA PRO A 117 -3.64 -21.69 4.40
C PRO A 117 -4.80 -21.13 5.27
N MET A 118 -4.58 -20.00 5.94
CA MET A 118 -5.51 -19.36 6.88
C MET A 118 -6.15 -18.07 6.35
N VAL A 119 -5.92 -17.74 5.07
CA VAL A 119 -6.50 -16.57 4.40
C VAL A 119 -6.30 -15.30 5.24
N VAL A 120 -5.03 -14.97 5.47
CA VAL A 120 -4.62 -13.77 6.19
C VAL A 120 -5.04 -12.52 5.41
N SER A 121 -5.70 -11.58 6.08
CA SER A 121 -6.18 -10.32 5.51
C SER A 121 -5.31 -9.10 5.86
N GLY A 122 -4.24 -9.28 6.63
CA GLY A 122 -3.29 -8.23 6.97
C GLY A 122 -2.09 -8.79 7.71
N ALA A 123 -0.92 -8.23 7.47
CA ALA A 123 0.33 -8.66 8.10
C ALA A 123 1.26 -7.46 8.25
N ALA A 124 1.44 -6.96 9.46
CA ALA A 124 2.15 -5.72 9.74
C ALA A 124 3.09 -5.84 10.94
N TYR A 125 4.16 -5.06 10.95
CA TYR A 125 5.07 -4.93 12.09
C TYR A 125 5.22 -3.45 12.44
N ALA A 126 4.92 -3.07 13.67
CA ALA A 126 5.05 -1.69 14.14
C ALA A 126 5.19 -1.65 15.66
N GLY A 127 6.05 -0.75 16.15
CA GLY A 127 6.27 -0.56 17.59
C GLY A 127 6.61 -1.86 18.34
N GLY A 128 7.54 -2.64 17.80
CA GLY A 128 8.01 -3.89 18.43
C GLY A 128 7.07 -5.10 18.31
N ARG A 129 5.94 -4.97 17.59
CA ARG A 129 4.89 -5.99 17.54
C ARG A 129 4.67 -6.49 16.12
N ALA A 130 4.65 -7.81 15.96
CA ALA A 130 4.10 -8.46 14.78
C ALA A 130 2.58 -8.61 14.93
N MET A 131 1.85 -8.31 13.86
CA MET A 131 0.38 -8.31 13.83
C MET A 131 -0.11 -9.04 12.58
N ILE A 132 -0.98 -10.05 12.76
CA ILE A 132 -1.55 -10.82 11.65
C ILE A 132 -3.07 -10.86 11.79
N ARG A 133 -3.79 -10.35 10.78
CA ARG A 133 -5.26 -10.31 10.77
C ARG A 133 -5.86 -11.46 10.01
N VAL A 134 -6.95 -11.97 10.54
CA VAL A 134 -7.94 -12.78 9.84
C VAL A 134 -9.31 -12.13 9.96
N GLU A 135 -10.10 -12.16 8.89
CA GLU A 135 -11.45 -11.59 8.85
C GLU A 135 -12.40 -12.49 8.05
N GLY A 136 -13.69 -12.43 8.35
CA GLY A 136 -14.72 -13.21 7.64
C GLY A 136 -15.91 -13.53 8.55
N MET A 137 -16.52 -14.71 8.34
CA MET A 137 -17.60 -15.21 9.19
C MET A 137 -17.10 -15.54 10.60
N VAL A 138 -17.93 -15.31 11.61
CA VAL A 138 -17.56 -15.44 13.04
C VAL A 138 -16.88 -16.78 13.36
N GLY A 139 -17.51 -17.91 13.01
CA GLY A 139 -16.97 -19.24 13.29
C GLY A 139 -15.67 -19.55 12.54
N SER A 140 -15.49 -19.00 11.33
CA SER A 140 -14.28 -19.17 10.54
C SER A 140 -13.09 -18.39 11.10
N VAL A 141 -13.35 -17.19 11.65
CA VAL A 141 -12.30 -16.33 12.22
C VAL A 141 -11.68 -16.96 13.46
N ALA A 142 -12.51 -17.43 14.40
CA ALA A 142 -12.03 -18.07 15.63
C ALA A 142 -11.15 -19.30 15.34
N TYR A 143 -11.60 -20.18 14.44
CA TYR A 143 -10.83 -21.34 14.00
C TYR A 143 -9.48 -20.95 13.38
N ARG A 144 -9.49 -20.01 12.41
CA ARG A 144 -8.26 -19.62 11.69
C ARG A 144 -7.27 -18.89 12.60
N ALA A 145 -7.74 -18.07 13.52
CA ALA A 145 -6.90 -17.41 14.52
C ALA A 145 -6.20 -18.44 15.42
N GLY A 146 -6.95 -19.42 15.95
CA GLY A 146 -6.39 -20.50 16.76
C GLY A 146 -5.40 -21.38 16.01
N ALA A 147 -5.75 -21.80 14.79
CA ALA A 147 -4.87 -22.61 13.93
C ALA A 147 -3.59 -21.86 13.54
N LEU A 148 -3.70 -20.56 13.25
CA LEU A 148 -2.54 -19.72 12.94
C LEU A 148 -1.63 -19.57 14.16
N ARG A 149 -2.20 -19.34 15.36
CA ARG A 149 -1.45 -19.25 16.62
C ARG A 149 -0.69 -20.54 16.89
N ALA A 150 -1.36 -21.69 16.78
CA ALA A 150 -0.74 -23.00 16.97
C ALA A 150 0.39 -23.26 15.96
N ARG A 151 0.20 -22.88 14.69
CA ARG A 151 1.20 -23.05 13.63
C ARG A 151 2.43 -22.16 13.83
N LEU A 152 2.22 -20.90 14.22
CA LEU A 152 3.32 -19.94 14.40
C LEU A 152 4.14 -20.24 15.65
N GLY A 153 3.52 -20.82 16.68
CA GLY A 153 4.14 -21.04 17.98
C GLY A 153 4.51 -19.74 18.69
N GLY A 154 4.95 -19.88 19.95
CA GLY A 154 5.30 -18.76 20.82
C GLY A 154 4.09 -17.94 21.28
N ASP A 155 4.39 -16.79 21.88
CA ASP A 155 3.39 -15.96 22.54
C ASP A 155 2.70 -15.03 21.55
N TRP A 156 1.38 -15.20 21.47
CA TRP A 156 0.47 -14.40 20.66
C TRP A 156 -0.81 -14.16 21.44
N ASP A 157 -1.14 -12.89 21.61
CA ASP A 157 -2.46 -12.46 22.03
C ASP A 157 -3.41 -12.43 20.83
N VAL A 158 -4.69 -12.73 21.07
CA VAL A 158 -5.73 -12.58 20.06
C VAL A 158 -6.62 -11.43 20.47
N VAL A 159 -6.69 -10.42 19.62
CA VAL A 159 -7.48 -9.21 19.84
C VAL A 159 -8.59 -9.15 18.79
N ASP A 160 -9.82 -8.98 19.24
CA ASP A 160 -10.97 -8.83 18.36
C ASP A 160 -11.15 -7.38 17.89
N GLY A 161 -11.73 -7.23 16.71
CA GLY A 161 -12.07 -5.94 16.11
C GLY A 161 -10.99 -5.38 15.16
N GLU A 162 -11.20 -4.14 14.72
CA GLU A 162 -10.38 -3.50 13.68
C GLU A 162 -9.07 -2.90 14.19
N ALA A 163 -8.91 -2.68 15.50
CA ALA A 163 -7.66 -2.14 16.03
C ALA A 163 -6.54 -3.19 15.94
N PRO A 164 -5.29 -2.81 15.60
CA PRO A 164 -4.77 -1.46 15.34
C PRO A 164 -4.71 -1.08 13.84
N TRP A 165 -5.48 -1.74 12.97
CA TRP A 165 -5.33 -1.63 11.52
C TRP A 165 -5.60 -0.25 10.90
N PRO A 166 -6.52 0.59 11.41
CA PRO A 166 -6.64 1.98 10.95
C PRO A 166 -5.33 2.77 11.11
N ALA A 167 -4.60 2.58 12.23
CA ALA A 167 -3.33 3.27 12.48
C ALA A 167 -2.23 2.82 11.51
N VAL A 168 -2.15 1.52 11.22
CA VAL A 168 -1.22 0.96 10.21
C VAL A 168 -1.57 1.48 8.81
N ARG A 169 -2.87 1.42 8.45
CA ARG A 169 -3.40 1.86 7.15
C ARG A 169 -3.09 3.34 6.86
N ASP A 170 -3.25 4.19 7.87
CA ASP A 170 -3.14 5.64 7.75
C ASP A 170 -1.76 6.17 8.17
N VAL A 171 -0.86 5.27 8.60
CA VAL A 171 0.53 5.56 8.97
C VAL A 171 0.61 6.62 10.07
N THR A 172 -0.29 6.53 11.06
CA THR A 172 -0.44 7.56 12.09
C THR A 172 0.79 7.69 12.98
N ALA A 173 1.60 6.63 13.10
CA ALA A 173 2.86 6.63 13.85
C ALA A 173 3.87 7.70 13.41
N PHE A 174 3.76 8.20 12.17
CA PHE A 174 4.66 9.22 11.60
C PHE A 174 3.99 10.58 11.37
N ALA A 175 2.70 10.71 11.67
CA ALA A 175 1.97 11.98 11.56
C ALA A 175 2.56 13.02 12.51
N GLY A 176 2.77 14.26 12.02
CA GLY A 176 3.29 15.38 12.82
C GLY A 176 4.76 15.27 13.28
N ARG A 177 5.45 14.15 13.03
CA ARG A 177 6.85 13.97 13.41
C ARG A 177 7.79 14.60 12.36
N ALA A 178 8.90 15.18 12.82
CA ALA A 178 9.92 15.73 11.93
C ALA A 178 10.64 14.61 11.14
N GLY A 179 11.21 14.97 9.98
CA GLY A 179 11.94 14.05 9.09
C GLY A 179 11.18 13.67 7.81
N GLN A 180 11.90 12.98 6.93
CA GLN A 180 11.38 12.53 5.65
C GLN A 180 10.61 11.22 5.81
N VAL A 181 9.45 11.12 5.16
CA VAL A 181 8.69 9.86 5.10
C VAL A 181 8.82 9.25 3.73
N TRP A 182 9.29 8.02 3.70
CA TRP A 182 9.44 7.22 2.52
C TRP A 182 8.45 6.05 2.53
N ARG A 183 7.89 5.78 1.36
CA ARG A 183 7.12 4.58 1.06
C ARG A 183 7.97 3.68 0.18
N VAL A 184 8.40 2.55 0.73
CA VAL A 184 9.32 1.63 0.06
C VAL A 184 8.59 0.32 -0.22
N SER A 185 8.67 -0.16 -1.46
CA SER A 185 8.12 -1.45 -1.87
C SER A 185 9.26 -2.39 -2.24
N VAL A 186 9.33 -3.54 -1.59
CA VAL A 186 10.36 -4.57 -1.82
C VAL A 186 9.75 -5.97 -1.74
N ARG A 187 10.53 -7.01 -2.04
CA ARG A 187 10.13 -8.37 -1.67
C ARG A 187 10.12 -8.49 -0.13
N PRO A 188 9.15 -9.17 0.49
CA PRO A 188 9.14 -9.40 1.95
C PRO A 188 10.44 -10.02 2.50
N GLY A 189 11.17 -10.79 1.68
CA GLY A 189 12.49 -11.33 2.00
C GLY A 189 13.56 -10.28 2.26
N ASP A 190 13.49 -9.15 1.55
CA ASP A 190 14.51 -8.09 1.52
C ASP A 190 14.29 -7.00 2.57
N ALA A 191 13.15 -6.99 3.26
CA ALA A 191 12.72 -5.88 4.12
C ALA A 191 13.73 -5.54 5.23
N LEU A 192 14.28 -6.56 5.90
CA LEU A 192 15.27 -6.37 6.95
C LEU A 192 16.55 -5.73 6.41
N ALA A 193 17.04 -6.18 5.24
CA ALA A 193 18.27 -5.66 4.64
C ALA A 193 18.16 -4.17 4.28
N VAL A 194 16.97 -3.71 3.89
CA VAL A 194 16.74 -2.29 3.58
C VAL A 194 16.95 -1.41 4.82
N VAL A 195 16.39 -1.81 5.96
CA VAL A 195 16.34 -0.97 7.17
C VAL A 195 17.48 -1.23 8.16
N GLN A 196 18.20 -2.35 8.04
CA GLN A 196 19.23 -2.71 9.00
C GLN A 196 20.37 -1.69 9.01
N GLY A 197 20.66 -1.13 10.19
CA GLY A 197 21.69 -0.10 10.36
C GLY A 197 21.29 1.29 9.83
N LEU A 198 20.02 1.49 9.46
CA LEU A 198 19.51 2.78 9.02
C LEU A 198 19.13 3.63 10.24
N ALA A 199 19.58 4.89 10.27
CA ALA A 199 19.18 5.86 11.27
C ALA A 199 17.75 6.38 10.98
N GLY A 200 16.74 5.67 11.50
CA GLY A 200 15.33 5.98 11.27
C GLY A 200 14.40 4.97 11.91
N GLU A 201 13.09 5.21 11.80
CA GLU A 201 12.05 4.32 12.31
C GLU A 201 11.24 3.73 11.15
N ALA A 202 11.02 2.42 11.19
CA ALA A 202 10.30 1.72 10.14
C ALA A 202 9.04 1.02 10.68
N GLY A 203 7.93 1.22 9.98
CA GLY A 203 6.72 0.40 10.08
C GLY A 203 6.56 -0.45 8.83
N PHE A 204 6.02 -1.66 8.98
CA PHE A 204 5.91 -2.63 7.90
C PHE A 204 4.47 -3.05 7.71
N ASP A 205 4.09 -3.26 6.45
CA ASP A 205 2.81 -3.85 6.05
C ASP A 205 3.08 -4.90 4.96
N TRP A 206 2.06 -5.67 4.61
CA TRP A 206 2.11 -6.75 3.62
C TRP A 206 3.24 -7.76 3.88
N GLY A 207 3.48 -8.06 5.16
CA GLY A 207 4.52 -8.97 5.62
C GLY A 207 5.94 -8.47 5.41
N GLY A 208 6.14 -7.15 5.27
CA GLY A 208 7.42 -6.52 4.95
C GLY A 208 7.56 -6.12 3.48
N GLY A 209 6.57 -6.44 2.63
CA GLY A 209 6.57 -5.99 1.23
C GLY A 209 6.36 -4.48 1.08
N LEU A 210 5.77 -3.83 2.09
CA LEU A 210 5.69 -2.38 2.21
C LEU A 210 6.41 -1.94 3.48
N ILE A 211 7.28 -0.93 3.33
CA ILE A 211 7.95 -0.27 4.44
C ILE A 211 7.56 1.20 4.39
N TRP A 212 7.00 1.68 5.50
CA TRP A 212 6.93 3.10 5.79
C TRP A 212 8.16 3.44 6.62
N LEU A 213 8.98 4.36 6.15
CA LEU A 213 10.23 4.72 6.80
C LEU A 213 10.23 6.22 7.12
N LEU A 214 10.38 6.56 8.39
CA LEU A 214 10.72 7.91 8.83
C LEU A 214 12.24 7.98 8.98
N ALA A 215 12.89 8.75 8.11
CA ALA A 215 14.34 8.87 8.06
C ALA A 215 14.79 10.33 8.14
N ASP A 216 16.02 10.54 8.60
CA ASP A 216 16.69 11.83 8.47
C ASP A 216 16.96 12.14 6.98
N SER A 217 16.97 13.43 6.63
CA SER A 217 17.36 13.94 5.33
C SER A 217 18.73 13.49 4.84
N ALA A 218 19.66 13.16 5.75
CA ALA A 218 20.99 12.66 5.40
C ALA A 218 21.01 11.20 4.91
N VAL A 219 19.92 10.45 5.11
CA VAL A 219 19.85 9.03 4.74
C VAL A 219 19.51 8.89 3.26
N ASP A 220 20.43 8.30 2.49
CA ASP A 220 20.14 7.89 1.11
C ASP A 220 19.30 6.61 1.08
N VAL A 221 17.98 6.77 1.17
CA VAL A 221 17.02 5.66 1.14
C VAL A 221 17.07 4.90 -0.20
N ARG A 222 17.37 5.56 -1.32
CA ARG A 222 17.40 4.88 -2.63
C ARG A 222 18.59 3.95 -2.76
N ALA A 223 19.76 4.35 -2.25
CA ALA A 223 20.92 3.46 -2.20
C ALA A 223 20.62 2.16 -1.43
N ARG A 224 19.78 2.22 -0.39
CA ARG A 224 19.35 1.04 0.40
C ARG A 224 18.39 0.13 -0.35
N VAL A 225 17.63 0.68 -1.28
CA VAL A 225 16.56 -0.02 -2.01
C VAL A 225 17.01 -0.49 -3.39
N ALA A 226 18.14 0.03 -3.90
CA ALA A 226 18.72 -0.32 -5.19
C ALA A 226 18.81 -1.84 -5.40
N GLY A 227 18.25 -2.32 -6.51
CA GLY A 227 18.20 -3.74 -6.87
C GLY A 227 17.20 -4.60 -6.08
N ARG A 228 16.48 -4.02 -5.10
CA ARG A 228 15.53 -4.73 -4.23
C ARG A 228 14.08 -4.27 -4.39
N GLY A 229 13.87 -3.06 -4.91
CA GLY A 229 12.55 -2.50 -5.14
C GLY A 229 12.56 -1.01 -5.50
N HIS A 230 11.57 -0.26 -4.99
CA HIS A 230 11.39 1.16 -5.31
C HIS A 230 11.06 1.97 -4.05
N ALA A 231 11.55 3.21 -4.00
CA ALA A 231 11.26 4.16 -2.93
C ALA A 231 10.54 5.40 -3.47
N THR A 232 9.43 5.79 -2.83
CA THR A 232 8.71 7.02 -3.11
C THR A 232 8.80 7.94 -1.90
N LEU A 233 9.30 9.17 -2.07
CA LEU A 233 9.31 10.18 -1.02
C LEU A 233 7.89 10.71 -0.87
N MET A 234 7.27 10.47 0.29
CA MET A 234 5.88 10.85 0.56
C MET A 234 5.80 12.21 1.26
N ARG A 235 6.78 12.53 2.11
CA ARG A 235 6.90 13.82 2.81
C ARG A 235 8.36 14.20 2.96
N GLY A 236 8.70 15.45 2.64
CA GLY A 236 10.06 15.99 2.69
C GLY A 236 10.47 16.58 1.34
N ASP A 237 11.70 17.07 1.27
CA ASP A 237 12.26 17.69 0.07
C ASP A 237 13.10 16.70 -0.74
N GLY A 238 12.95 16.73 -2.06
CA GLY A 238 13.74 15.92 -2.98
C GLY A 238 12.92 15.33 -4.13
N VAL A 239 13.57 14.49 -4.93
CA VAL A 239 12.91 13.79 -6.04
C VAL A 239 11.91 12.79 -5.47
N VAL A 240 10.64 12.88 -5.89
CA VAL A 240 9.53 12.08 -5.33
C VAL A 240 9.59 10.62 -5.75
N PHE A 241 9.74 10.33 -7.04
CA PHE A 241 9.65 8.98 -7.60
C PHE A 241 11.03 8.36 -7.80
N GLU A 242 11.10 7.05 -7.60
CA GLU A 242 12.27 6.26 -8.01
C GLU A 242 12.58 6.53 -9.49
N PRO A 243 13.85 6.78 -9.85
CA PRO A 243 14.23 6.92 -11.25
C PRO A 243 13.84 5.70 -12.06
N GLU A 244 13.19 5.93 -13.20
CA GLU A 244 12.81 4.86 -14.12
C GLU A 244 14.02 4.41 -14.94
N ALA A 245 14.09 3.11 -15.25
CA ALA A 245 15.05 2.62 -16.24
C ALA A 245 14.81 3.31 -17.60
N PRO A 246 15.83 3.56 -18.43
CA PRO A 246 15.69 4.39 -19.64
C PRO A 246 14.56 3.96 -20.58
N ALA A 247 14.37 2.66 -20.79
CA ALA A 247 13.29 2.14 -21.64
C ALA A 247 11.89 2.40 -21.05
N VAL A 248 11.74 2.33 -19.72
CA VAL A 248 10.50 2.65 -19.02
C VAL A 248 10.22 4.15 -19.09
N ALA A 249 11.25 4.97 -18.87
CA ALA A 249 11.15 6.43 -18.97
C ALA A 249 10.67 6.88 -20.37
N ALA A 250 11.17 6.25 -21.44
CA ALA A 250 10.72 6.52 -22.80
C ALA A 250 9.23 6.18 -22.99
N LEU A 251 8.76 5.05 -22.47
CA LEU A 251 7.35 4.67 -22.50
C LEU A 251 6.48 5.64 -21.68
N THR A 252 6.92 5.98 -20.46
CA THR A 252 6.24 6.96 -19.59
C THR A 252 6.12 8.31 -20.30
N ALA A 253 7.18 8.80 -20.94
CA ALA A 253 7.17 10.04 -21.70
C ALA A 253 6.20 9.97 -22.90
N GLY A 254 6.21 8.86 -23.64
CA GLY A 254 5.29 8.64 -24.77
C GLY A 254 3.82 8.62 -24.32
N ILE A 255 3.51 7.96 -23.21
CA ILE A 255 2.17 7.96 -22.61
C ILE A 255 1.78 9.37 -22.18
N ARG A 256 2.66 10.09 -21.48
CA ARG A 256 2.39 11.48 -21.06
C ARG A 256 2.13 12.38 -22.27
N ALA A 257 2.89 12.27 -23.34
CA ALA A 257 2.66 13.05 -24.56
C ALA A 257 1.28 12.78 -25.20
N LYS A 258 0.73 11.57 -25.06
CA LYS A 258 -0.59 11.21 -25.58
C LYS A 258 -1.73 11.67 -24.68
N PHE A 259 -1.59 11.51 -23.37
CA PHE A 259 -2.63 11.83 -22.40
C PHE A 259 -2.61 13.29 -21.96
N ASP A 260 -1.46 13.95 -22.02
CA ASP A 260 -1.24 15.34 -21.66
C ASP A 260 -0.40 16.08 -22.71
N PRO A 261 -0.94 16.26 -23.93
CA PRO A 261 -0.21 16.92 -25.01
C PRO A 261 0.09 18.40 -24.75
N LYS A 262 -0.57 19.01 -23.76
CA LYS A 262 -0.41 20.41 -23.37
C LYS A 262 0.48 20.59 -22.13
N GLY A 263 0.93 19.50 -21.50
CA GLY A 263 1.78 19.54 -20.31
C GLY A 263 1.12 20.19 -19.09
N ILE A 264 -0.21 20.07 -18.96
CA ILE A 264 -0.97 20.73 -17.87
C ILE A 264 -0.88 19.97 -16.55
N PHE A 265 -0.49 18.70 -16.55
CA PHE A 265 -0.35 17.88 -15.35
C PHE A 265 1.11 17.73 -14.94
N HIS A 266 1.42 18.04 -13.68
CA HIS A 266 2.76 17.97 -13.07
C HIS A 266 2.98 16.68 -12.25
#